data_AF-A0A5P3XEM2-F1
#
_entry.id   AF-A0A5P3XEM2-F1
#
_cell.length_a   1.000
_cell.length_b   1.000
_cell.length_c   1.000
_cell.angle_alpha   90.00
_cell.angle_beta   90.00
_cell.angle_gamma   90.00
#
_symmetry.space_group_name_H-M   'P 1'
#
loop_
_entity.id
_entity.type
_entity.pdbx_description
1 polymer ?
#
loop_
_entity_poly.entity_id
_entity_poly.type
_entity_poly.pdbx_seq_one_letter_code
_entity_poly.pdbx_strand_id
1 'polypeptide(L)'
;MTSRNVLRVINQSKKFNRLPSEIIGLDDDYVAFCFDEACMYILNEYEQGNEAEFNEDAMTVEECRSQAFNLAEQLKMKGCDN
;
A
#
# COMPACT_ATOMS: atom_id res chain seq x y z
N MET A 1 -6.81 3.31 4.41
CA MET A 1 -6.43 2.28 5.40
C MET A 1 -4.90 2.34 5.51
N THR A 2 -4.34 2.69 6.67
CA THR A 2 -2.86 2.71 6.84
C THR A 2 -2.35 1.28 6.98
N SER A 3 -1.08 1.01 6.70
CA SER A 3 -0.54 -0.35 6.75
C SER A 3 -0.62 -1.00 8.14
N ARG A 4 -0.45 -0.20 9.20
CA ARG A 4 -0.68 -0.61 10.59
C ARG A 4 -2.09 -1.16 10.83
N ASN A 5 -3.09 -0.67 10.08
CA ASN A 5 -4.45 -1.17 10.18
C ASN A 5 -4.61 -2.55 9.54
N VAL A 6 -3.85 -2.87 8.47
CA VAL A 6 -3.91 -4.19 7.82
C VAL A 6 -3.35 -5.28 8.72
N LEU A 7 -2.19 -5.07 9.34
CA LEU A 7 -1.61 -6.03 10.30
C LEU A 7 -2.53 -6.27 11.50
N ARG A 8 -3.22 -5.22 11.96
CA ARG A 8 -4.23 -5.34 13.02
C ARG A 8 -5.40 -6.23 12.60
N VAL A 9 -5.88 -6.11 11.37
CA VAL A 9 -6.95 -6.95 10.83
C VAL A 9 -6.48 -8.40 10.71
N ILE A 10 -5.28 -8.64 10.17
CA ILE A 10 -4.69 -9.99 10.07
C ILE A 10 -4.59 -10.66 11.45
N ASN A 11 -4.13 -9.94 12.48
CA ASN A 11 -4.04 -10.48 13.84
C ASN A 11 -5.41 -10.82 14.43
N GLN A 12 -6.43 -9.99 14.20
CA GLN A 12 -7.80 -10.29 14.64
C GLN A 12 -8.38 -11.50 13.90
N SER A 13 -8.15 -11.59 12.59
CA SER A 13 -8.53 -12.72 11.75
C SER A 13 -7.96 -14.04 12.29
N LYS A 14 -6.65 -14.08 12.59
CA LYS A 14 -6.02 -15.24 13.24
C LYS A 14 -6.62 -15.55 14.61
N LYS A 15 -6.89 -14.52 15.43
CA LYS A 15 -7.42 -14.69 16.80
C LYS A 15 -8.83 -15.25 16.83
N PHE A 16 -9.69 -14.79 15.92
CA PHE A 16 -11.11 -15.16 15.85
C PHE A 16 -11.39 -16.29 14.85
N ASN A 17 -10.37 -16.77 14.13
CA ASN A 17 -10.48 -17.78 13.08
C ASN A 17 -11.55 -17.42 12.03
N ARG A 18 -11.47 -16.19 11.53
CA ARG A 18 -12.35 -15.62 10.51
C ARG A 18 -11.53 -14.94 9.42
N LEU A 19 -12.08 -14.77 8.23
CA LEU A 19 -11.42 -14.08 7.14
C LEU A 19 -11.25 -12.58 7.45
N PRO A 20 -10.16 -11.94 6.96
CA PRO A 20 -9.97 -10.50 7.07
C PRO A 20 -11.19 -9.67 6.62
N SER A 21 -11.83 -10.04 5.52
CA SER A 21 -13.05 -9.44 4.98
C SER A 21 -14.22 -9.51 5.96
N GLU A 22 -14.40 -10.64 6.65
CA GLU A 22 -15.42 -10.83 7.70
C GLU A 22 -15.14 -9.98 8.94
N ILE A 23 -13.87 -9.73 9.28
CA ILE A 23 -13.50 -8.87 10.41
C ILE A 23 -13.90 -7.41 10.16
N ILE A 24 -13.84 -6.95 8.92
CA ILE A 24 -14.17 -5.57 8.54
C ILE A 24 -15.58 -5.40 7.97
N GLY A 25 -16.31 -6.49 7.77
CA GLY A 25 -17.68 -6.48 7.25
C GLY A 25 -17.78 -6.06 5.79
N LEU A 26 -16.92 -6.61 4.92
CA LEU A 26 -17.05 -6.42 3.48
C LEU A 26 -18.15 -7.32 2.91
N ASP A 27 -19.21 -6.71 2.37
CA ASP A 27 -20.36 -7.42 1.78
C ASP A 27 -20.21 -7.71 0.27
N ASP A 28 -19.30 -7.02 -0.42
CA ASP A 28 -19.04 -7.29 -1.84
C ASP A 28 -18.10 -8.50 -1.97
N ASP A 29 -18.62 -9.59 -2.53
CA ASP A 29 -17.91 -10.86 -2.65
C ASP A 29 -16.57 -10.75 -3.39
N TYR A 30 -16.50 -9.95 -4.45
CA TYR A 30 -15.28 -9.80 -5.24
C TYR A 30 -14.23 -9.01 -4.47
N VAL A 31 -14.64 -7.90 -3.85
CA VAL A 31 -13.75 -7.08 -3.04
C VAL A 31 -13.29 -7.83 -1.79
N ALA A 32 -14.17 -8.59 -1.15
CA ALA A 32 -13.86 -9.45 0.00
C ALA A 32 -12.79 -10.49 -0.38
N PHE A 33 -12.98 -11.20 -1.49
CA PHE A 33 -12.01 -12.16 -2.01
C PHE A 33 -10.64 -11.52 -2.25
N CYS A 34 -10.59 -10.42 -3.01
CA CYS A 34 -9.32 -9.74 -3.29
C CYS A 34 -8.64 -9.23 -2.02
N PHE A 35 -9.41 -8.77 -1.04
CA PHE A 35 -8.89 -8.29 0.22
C PHE A 35 -8.28 -9.41 1.05
N ASP A 36 -8.95 -10.56 1.12
CA ASP A 36 -8.46 -11.74 1.83
C ASP A 36 -7.17 -12.29 1.20
N GLU A 37 -7.12 -12.36 -0.12
CA GLU A 37 -5.93 -12.77 -0.88
C GLU A 37 -4.74 -11.82 -0.61
N ALA A 38 -4.97 -10.51 -0.66
CA ALA A 38 -3.94 -9.51 -0.38
C ALA A 38 -3.42 -9.63 1.06
N CYS A 39 -4.32 -9.83 2.04
CA CYS A 39 -3.93 -10.05 3.43
C CYS A 39 -3.11 -11.33 3.60
N MET A 40 -3.47 -12.41 2.89
CA MET A 40 -2.72 -13.66 2.91
C MET A 40 -1.31 -13.49 2.33
N TYR A 41 -1.18 -12.76 1.22
CA TYR A 41 0.12 -12.45 0.62
C TYR A 41 1.02 -11.67 1.59
N ILE A 42 0.51 -10.57 2.16
CA ILE A 42 1.25 -9.75 3.12
C ILE A 42 1.71 -10.57 4.32
N LEU A 43 0.84 -11.44 4.84
CA LEU A 43 1.16 -12.30 5.97
C LEU A 43 2.29 -13.29 5.63
N ASN A 44 2.25 -13.88 4.44
CA ASN A 44 3.28 -14.83 3.99
C ASN A 44 4.65 -14.14 3.85
N GLU A 45 4.69 -12.95 3.26
CA GLU A 45 5.92 -12.15 3.16
C GLU A 45 6.48 -11.80 4.56
N TYR A 46 5.59 -11.38 5.47
CA TYR A 46 5.95 -11.08 6.84
C TYR A 46 6.53 -12.28 7.59
N GLU A 47 5.93 -13.47 7.43
CA GLU A 47 6.40 -14.72 8.03
C GLU A 47 7.75 -15.20 7.45
N GLN A 48 8.07 -14.81 6.22
CA GLN A 48 9.37 -15.07 5.58
C GLN A 48 10.47 -14.07 5.99
N GLY A 49 10.13 -13.08 6.83
CA GLY A 49 11.08 -12.04 7.28
C GLY A 49 11.24 -10.90 6.29
N ASN A 50 10.42 -10.84 5.23
CA ASN A 50 10.35 -9.69 4.34
C ASN A 50 9.45 -8.65 5.01
N GLU A 51 10.03 -7.79 5.84
CA GLU A 51 9.29 -6.69 6.45
C GLU A 51 8.94 -5.64 5.41
N ALA A 52 7.66 -5.28 5.36
CA ALA A 52 7.20 -4.20 4.49
C ALA A 52 7.74 -2.85 5.00
N GLU A 53 8.48 -2.14 4.16
CA GLU A 53 8.92 -0.78 4.46
C GLU A 53 7.73 0.19 4.32
N PHE A 54 7.29 0.74 5.45
CA PHE A 54 6.24 1.76 5.48
C PHE A 54 6.88 3.13 5.68
N ASN A 55 7.29 3.74 4.58
CA ASN A 55 7.79 5.11 4.61
C ASN A 55 6.60 6.09 4.57
N GLU A 56 6.26 6.67 5.73
CA GLU A 56 5.16 7.64 5.86
C GLU A 56 5.48 8.99 5.17
N ASP A 57 6.78 9.25 4.93
CA ASP A 57 7.29 10.38 4.17
C ASP A 57 7.44 10.06 2.67
N ALA A 58 7.03 8.86 2.23
CA ALA A 58 7.06 8.51 0.82
C ALA A 58 6.05 9.37 0.06
N MET A 59 6.60 10.13 -0.88
CA MET A 59 5.86 10.94 -1.82
C MET A 59 4.84 10.08 -2.58
N THR A 60 3.59 10.53 -2.63
CA THR A 60 2.53 9.85 -3.38
C THR A 60 2.87 9.76 -4.87
N VAL A 61 2.26 8.83 -5.59
CA VAL A 61 2.47 8.68 -7.05
C VAL A 61 2.19 9.99 -7.79
N GLU A 62 1.21 10.77 -7.32
CA GLU A 62 0.79 12.02 -7.93
C GLU A 62 1.77 13.18 -7.65
N GLU A 63 2.29 13.25 -6.42
CA GLU A 63 3.38 14.16 -6.08
C GLU A 63 4.67 13.81 -6.84
N CYS A 64 4.96 12.51 -6.99
CA CYS A 64 6.11 12.00 -7.72
C CYS A 64 6.06 12.36 -9.21
N ARG A 65 4.87 12.21 -9.81
CA ARG A 65 4.60 12.65 -11.18
C ARG A 65 4.78 14.16 -11.32
N SER A 66 4.23 14.95 -10.40
CA SER A 66 4.32 16.41 -10.43
C SER A 66 5.76 16.91 -10.33
N GLN A 67 6.56 16.33 -9.43
CA GLN A 67 7.97 16.69 -9.27
C GLN A 67 8.80 16.34 -10.51
N ALA A 68 8.52 15.20 -11.14
CA ALA A 68 9.15 14.80 -12.41
C ALA A 68 8.82 15.79 -13.56
N PHE A 69 7.57 16.24 -13.66
CA PHE A 69 7.17 17.25 -14.64
C PHE A 69 7.88 18.59 -14.39
N ASN A 70 7.90 19.06 -13.15
CA ASN A 70 8.56 20.32 -12.78
C ASN A 70 10.08 20.28 -13.05
N LEU A 71 10.74 19.16 -12.76
CA LEU A 71 12.16 18.98 -13.06
C LEU A 71 12.43 19.01 -14.57
N ALA A 72 11.56 18.39 -15.37
CA ALA A 72 11.69 18.40 -16.82
C ALA A 72 11.55 19.81 -17.41
N GLU A 73 10.68 20.66 -16.87
CA GLU A 73 10.58 22.07 -17.26
C GLU A 73 11.82 22.88 -16.87
N GLN A 74 12.34 22.67 -15.65
CA GLN A 74 13.55 23.36 -15.18
C GLN A 74 14.78 23.01 -16.04
N LEU A 75 14.90 21.76 -16.46
CA LEU A 75 15.99 21.30 -17.34
C LEU A 75 15.86 21.85 -18.77
N LYS A 76 14.63 22.01 -19.29
CA LYS A 76 14.38 22.69 -20.58
C LYS A 76 14.80 24.16 -20.55
N MET A 77 14.52 24.87 -19.46
CA MET A 77 14.90 26.28 -19.31
C MET A 77 16.41 26.48 -19.21
N LYS A 78 17.13 25.58 -18.52
CA LYS A 78 18.60 25.62 -18.42
C LYS A 78 19.35 25.33 -19.73
N GLY A 79 18.68 24.78 -20.75
CA GLY A 79 19.26 24.48 -22.05
C GLY A 79 19.23 25.65 -23.06
N CYS A 80 18.58 26.77 -22.73
CA CYS A 80 18.46 27.94 -23.62
C CYS A 80 19.43 29.10 -23.32
N ASP A 81 20.24 29.01 -22.24
CA ASP A 81 21.20 30.05 -21.84
C ASP A 81 22.66 29.71 -22.24
N ASN A 82 22.88 29.21 -23.47
CA ASN A 82 24.23 29.05 -24.05
C ASN A 82 24.27 29.43 -25.53
#